data_AF-A0A8T4QV73-F1
#
_entry.id   AF-A0A8T4QV73-F1
#
_cell.length_a   1.000
_cell.length_b   1.000
_cell.length_c   1.000
_cell.angle_alpha   90.00
_cell.angle_beta   90.00
_cell.angle_gamma   90.00
#
_symmetry.space_group_name_H-M   'P 1'
#
loop_
_entity.id
_entity.type
_entity.pdbx_description
1 polymer ?
#
loop_
_entity_poly.entity_id
_entity_poly.type
_entity_poly.pdbx_seq_one_letter_code
_entity_poly.pdbx_strand_id
1 'polypeptide(L)'
;MDKRLIFVSGILFAVLVLVPQASAGTIISNSADWRDVYSTIIFSKLTGNASYFLVGPAHAQILPYSLSSSDNIEIISSADNPFAIGYDTTLSLLGFSRVRESEYRGVNLELAKRLPEKVTNFIIIDDSYGYNAISVGPYGVVK
;
A
#
# COMPACT_ATOMS: atom_id res chain seq x y z
N MET A 1 -14.96 -5.72 -46.18
CA MET A 1 -14.56 -5.03 -44.93
C MET A 1 -13.76 -3.81 -45.32
N ASP A 2 -14.18 -2.62 -44.89
CA ASP A 2 -13.61 -1.36 -45.37
C ASP A 2 -12.16 -1.20 -44.85
N LYS A 3 -11.20 -0.89 -45.73
CA LYS A 3 -9.76 -0.82 -45.36
C LYS A 3 -9.50 0.24 -44.29
N ARG A 4 -10.35 1.26 -44.25
CA ARG A 4 -10.36 2.31 -43.22
C ARG A 4 -10.76 1.75 -41.85
N LEU A 5 -11.71 0.82 -41.81
CA LEU A 5 -12.15 0.18 -40.56
C LEU A 5 -11.04 -0.69 -39.97
N ILE A 6 -10.31 -1.44 -40.81
CA ILE A 6 -9.19 -2.27 -40.37
C ILE A 6 -8.05 -1.41 -39.81
N PHE A 7 -7.75 -0.28 -40.47
CA PHE A 7 -6.71 0.64 -40.04
C PHE A 7 -7.04 1.31 -38.70
N VAL A 8 -8.29 1.78 -38.53
CA VAL A 8 -8.75 2.38 -37.27
C VAL A 8 -8.76 1.35 -36.14
N SER A 9 -9.24 0.14 -36.38
CA SER A 9 -9.20 -0.94 -35.38
C SER A 9 -7.77 -1.33 -34.99
N GLY A 10 -6.82 -1.30 -35.93
CA GLY A 10 -5.41 -1.54 -35.65
C GLY A 10 -4.78 -0.47 -34.74
N ILE A 11 -5.10 0.80 -34.99
CA ILE A 11 -4.64 1.91 -34.13
C ILE A 11 -5.25 1.82 -32.73
N LEU A 12 -6.56 1.54 -32.64
CA LEU A 12 -7.26 1.42 -31.36
C LEU A 12 -6.68 0.26 -30.52
N PHE A 13 -6.37 -0.87 -31.16
CA PHE A 13 -5.73 -2.01 -30.50
C PHE A 13 -4.31 -1.67 -30.02
N ALA A 14 -3.51 -0.97 -30.84
CA ALA A 14 -2.17 -0.54 -30.44
C ALA A 14 -2.20 0.42 -29.23
N VAL A 15 -3.18 1.33 -29.15
CA VAL A 15 -3.37 2.24 -28.01
C VAL A 15 -3.76 1.48 -26.74
N LEU A 16 -4.60 0.45 -26.85
CA LEU A 16 -5.02 -0.38 -25.71
C LEU A 16 -3.88 -1.22 -25.11
N VAL A 17 -2.92 -1.65 -25.92
CA VAL A 17 -1.75 -2.42 -25.46
C VAL A 17 -0.69 -1.53 -24.79
N LEU A 18 -0.66 -0.24 -25.13
CA LEU A 18 0.27 0.74 -24.56
C LEU A 18 -0.17 1.30 -23.20
N VAL A 19 -1.33 0.90 -22.68
CA VAL A 19 -1.71 1.27 -21.32
C VAL A 19 -0.71 0.65 -20.36
N PRO A 20 0.06 1.46 -19.60
CA PRO A 20 0.98 0.91 -18.61
C PRO A 20 0.17 0.02 -17.68
N GLN A 21 0.52 -1.26 -17.58
CA GLN A 21 0.02 -2.07 -16.49
C GLN A 21 0.58 -1.44 -15.22
N ALA A 22 -0.28 -0.75 -14.48
CA ALA A 22 0.04 -0.29 -13.14
C ALA A 22 0.33 -1.54 -12.31
N SER A 23 1.61 -1.87 -12.17
CA SER A 23 2.03 -2.92 -11.23
C SER A 23 1.52 -2.52 -9.87
N ALA A 24 0.83 -3.44 -9.19
CA ALA A 24 0.51 -3.27 -7.78
C ALA A 24 1.81 -2.93 -7.04
N GLY A 25 1.80 -1.84 -6.27
CA GLY A 25 2.91 -1.46 -5.42
C GLY A 25 2.96 -2.31 -4.16
N THR A 26 4.00 -2.10 -3.38
CA THR A 26 4.18 -2.72 -2.07
C THR A 26 4.10 -1.64 -1.00
N ILE A 27 3.25 -1.84 0.00
CA ILE A 27 3.13 -0.95 1.15
C ILE A 27 3.62 -1.70 2.39
N ILE A 28 4.54 -1.07 3.14
CA ILE A 28 5.12 -1.62 4.37
C ILE A 28 4.70 -0.76 5.55
N SER A 29 4.07 -1.35 6.55
CA SER A 29 3.83 -0.69 7.83
C SER A 29 5.06 -0.79 8.74
N ASN A 30 5.58 0.35 9.19
CA ASN A 30 6.67 0.47 10.15
C ASN A 30 6.15 1.13 11.43
N SER A 31 5.48 0.33 12.27
CA SER A 31 4.92 0.78 13.53
C SER A 31 4.87 -0.35 14.55
N ALA A 32 5.22 -0.04 15.79
CA ALA A 32 4.97 -0.90 16.94
C ALA A 32 3.52 -0.80 17.45
N ASP A 33 2.77 0.20 17.00
CA ASP A 33 1.34 0.29 17.26
C ASP A 33 0.58 -0.55 16.22
N TRP A 34 -0.07 -1.58 16.72
CA TRP A 34 -0.80 -2.51 15.88
C TRP A 34 -1.99 -1.82 15.14
N ARG A 35 -2.50 -0.69 15.64
CA ARG A 35 -3.57 0.10 15.00
C ARG A 35 -3.11 0.71 13.67
N ASP A 36 -1.86 1.16 13.62
CA ASP A 36 -1.22 1.67 12.41
C ASP A 36 -1.03 0.54 11.38
N VAL A 37 -0.61 -0.64 11.87
CA VAL A 37 -0.46 -1.85 11.04
C VAL A 37 -1.80 -2.25 10.43
N TYR A 38 -2.85 -2.34 11.25
CA TYR A 38 -4.19 -2.65 10.80
C TYR A 38 -4.69 -1.66 9.74
N SER A 39 -4.54 -0.36 10.01
CA SER A 39 -4.98 0.71 9.10
C SER A 39 -4.23 0.66 7.77
N THR A 40 -2.93 0.38 7.80
CA THR A 40 -2.08 0.22 6.61
C THR A 40 -2.49 -0.99 5.79
N ILE A 41 -2.85 -2.11 6.42
CA ILE A 41 -3.35 -3.31 5.73
C ILE A 41 -4.65 -3.00 4.99
N ILE A 42 -5.61 -2.35 5.65
CA ILE A 42 -6.89 -1.96 5.03
C ILE A 42 -6.65 -1.02 3.85
N PHE A 43 -5.82 0.01 4.04
CA PHE A 43 -5.46 0.94 2.97
C PHE A 43 -4.82 0.23 1.77
N SER A 44 -3.89 -0.70 2.03
CA SER A 44 -3.23 -1.49 0.98
C SER A 44 -4.24 -2.29 0.17
N LYS A 45 -5.22 -2.91 0.83
CA LYS A 45 -6.29 -3.66 0.16
C LYS A 45 -7.21 -2.76 -0.67
N LEU A 46 -7.62 -1.61 -0.12
CA LEU A 46 -8.47 -0.65 -0.83
C LEU A 46 -7.80 -0.04 -2.07
N THR A 47 -6.47 0.04 -2.07
CA THR A 47 -5.67 0.59 -3.17
C THR A 47 -5.11 -0.49 -4.10
N GLY A 48 -5.34 -1.78 -3.82
CA GLY A 48 -4.89 -2.90 -4.65
C GLY A 48 -3.39 -3.21 -4.55
N ASN A 49 -2.72 -2.75 -3.49
CA ASN A 49 -1.30 -2.96 -3.25
C ASN A 49 -1.02 -4.20 -2.39
N ALA A 50 0.16 -4.79 -2.54
CA ALA A 50 0.68 -5.77 -1.60
C ALA A 50 0.95 -5.10 -0.25
N SER A 51 0.76 -5.85 0.84
CA SER A 51 0.87 -5.31 2.19
C SER A 51 1.83 -6.17 3.02
N TYR A 52 2.81 -5.52 3.62
CA TYR A 52 3.75 -6.09 4.58
C TYR A 52 3.80 -5.20 5.83
N PHE A 53 4.33 -5.73 6.92
CA PHE A 53 4.56 -4.95 8.14
C PHE A 53 5.78 -5.47 8.89
N LEU A 54 6.44 -4.57 9.60
CA LEU A 54 7.52 -4.90 10.49
C LEU A 54 6.94 -5.47 11.80
N VAL A 55 7.51 -6.57 12.29
CA VAL A 55 7.14 -7.16 13.60
C VAL A 55 8.15 -6.80 14.69
N GLY A 56 9.21 -6.08 14.33
CA GLY A 56 10.29 -5.70 15.20
C GLY A 56 11.51 -5.18 14.42
N PRO A 57 12.50 -4.59 15.10
CA PRO A 57 13.71 -4.08 14.46
C PRO A 57 14.50 -5.16 13.70
N ALA A 58 14.53 -6.38 14.22
CA ALA A 58 15.16 -7.51 13.53
C ALA A 58 14.44 -7.88 12.23
N HIS A 59 13.11 -7.73 12.19
CA HIS A 59 12.34 -7.99 10.97
C HIS A 59 12.70 -7.00 9.85
N ALA A 60 13.00 -5.74 10.21
CA ALA A 60 13.40 -4.71 9.25
C ALA A 60 14.65 -5.11 8.44
N GLN A 61 15.55 -5.89 9.04
CA GLN A 61 16.77 -6.34 8.38
C GLN A 61 16.54 -7.53 7.44
N ILE A 62 15.52 -8.36 7.71
CA ILE A 62 15.29 -9.61 6.95
C ILE A 62 14.16 -9.50 5.92
N LEU A 63 13.15 -8.65 6.17
CA LEU A 63 12.04 -8.42 5.24
C LEU A 63 12.51 -8.09 3.80
N PRO A 64 13.56 -7.27 3.57
CA PRO A 64 13.98 -6.90 2.23
C PRO A 64 14.30 -8.11 1.34
N TYR A 65 14.79 -9.22 1.91
CA TYR A 65 15.11 -10.44 1.15
C TYR A 65 13.87 -11.21 0.67
N SER A 66 12.67 -10.84 1.13
CA SER A 66 11.40 -11.39 0.66
C SER A 66 10.69 -10.50 -0.38
N LEU A 67 11.25 -9.32 -0.66
CA LEU A 67 10.68 -8.34 -1.58
C LEU A 67 11.41 -8.34 -2.92
N SER A 68 10.72 -7.91 -3.98
CA SER A 68 11.36 -7.66 -5.27
C SER A 68 12.00 -6.28 -5.29
N SER A 69 13.26 -6.17 -5.69
CA SER A 69 13.96 -4.88 -5.80
C SER A 69 13.42 -3.96 -6.90
N SER A 70 12.57 -4.48 -7.80
CA SER A 70 11.86 -3.72 -8.83
C SER A 70 10.52 -3.13 -8.34
N ASP A 71 10.05 -3.49 -7.15
CA ASP A 71 8.78 -3.02 -6.63
C ASP A 71 8.82 -1.52 -6.33
N ASN A 72 7.68 -0.86 -6.53
CA ASN A 72 7.47 0.48 -5.99
C ASN A 72 7.05 0.34 -4.53
N ILE A 73 7.96 0.66 -3.62
CA ILE A 73 7.78 0.48 -2.18
C ILE A 73 7.40 1.80 -1.53
N GLU A 74 6.30 1.77 -0.80
CA GLU A 74 5.89 2.83 0.10
C GLU A 74 5.96 2.32 1.55
N ILE A 75 6.66 3.04 2.40
CA ILE A 75 6.76 2.75 3.83
C ILE A 75 5.87 3.75 4.57
N ILE A 76 4.92 3.25 5.34
CA ILE A 76 4.05 4.03 6.23
C ILE A 76 4.60 3.87 7.63
N SER A 77 5.25 4.92 8.14
CA SER A 77 5.94 4.90 9.43
C SER A 77 5.15 5.66 10.49
N SER A 78 5.08 5.06 11.68
CA SER A 78 4.58 5.78 12.85
C SER A 78 5.60 6.84 13.24
N ALA A 79 5.15 8.09 13.38
CA ALA A 79 6.02 9.17 13.86
C ALA A 79 6.37 9.03 15.35
N ASP A 80 5.55 8.30 16.11
CA ASP A 80 5.71 8.13 17.55
C ASP A 80 6.46 6.84 17.90
N ASN A 81 6.13 5.72 17.25
CA ASN A 81 6.68 4.40 17.60
C ASN A 81 7.08 3.55 16.36
N PRO A 82 8.05 3.98 15.54
CA PRO A 82 8.52 3.17 14.41
C PRO A 82 9.46 2.04 14.90
N PHE A 83 9.52 0.93 14.17
CA PHE A 83 10.49 -0.15 14.43
C PHE A 83 11.87 0.13 13.82
N ALA A 84 11.92 0.86 12.71
CA ALA A 84 13.14 1.28 12.04
C ALA A 84 13.06 2.77 11.70
N ILE A 85 14.15 3.52 11.87
CA ILE A 85 14.21 4.94 11.52
C ILE A 85 14.95 5.06 10.18
N GLY A 86 14.41 5.84 9.24
CA GLY A 86 15.01 6.00 7.90
C GLY A 86 15.07 4.66 7.16
N TYR A 87 13.98 3.92 7.18
CA TYR A 87 13.93 2.59 6.58
C TYR A 87 14.01 2.66 5.05
N ASP A 88 13.56 3.76 4.45
CA ASP A 88 13.78 4.05 3.03
C ASP A 88 15.26 4.01 2.62
N THR A 89 16.13 4.56 3.46
CA THR A 89 17.57 4.62 3.25
C THR A 89 18.17 3.23 3.36
N THR A 90 17.69 2.43 4.33
CA THR A 90 18.09 1.03 4.48
C THR A 90 17.76 0.22 3.22
N LEU A 91 16.54 0.34 2.70
CA LEU A 91 16.16 -0.35 1.46
C LEU A 91 16.94 0.18 0.24
N SER A 92 17.17 1.49 0.17
CA SER A 92 17.93 2.09 -0.93
C SER A 92 19.37 1.58 -0.98
N LEU A 93 20.02 1.41 0.18
CA LEU A 93 21.36 0.81 0.29
C LEU A 93 21.40 -0.67 -0.14
N LEU A 94 20.27 -1.37 -0.05
CA LEU A 94 20.11 -2.75 -0.51
C LEU A 94 19.75 -2.85 -2.01
N GLY A 95 19.68 -1.73 -2.73
CA GLY A 95 19.46 -1.70 -4.17
C GLY A 95 18.00 -1.52 -4.59
N PHE A 96 17.09 -1.23 -3.67
CA PHE A 96 15.72 -0.86 -4.01
C PHE A 96 15.70 0.58 -4.55
N SER A 97 15.33 0.75 -5.82
CA SER A 97 15.45 2.04 -6.51
C SER A 97 14.21 2.95 -6.38
N ARG A 98 13.09 2.40 -5.93
CA ARG A 98 11.78 3.06 -5.90
C ARG A 98 11.15 2.97 -4.51
N VAL A 99 11.80 3.58 -3.53
CA VAL A 99 11.36 3.56 -2.14
C VAL A 99 11.00 4.97 -1.69
N ARG A 100 9.89 5.12 -0.98
CA ARG A 100 9.57 6.33 -0.22
C ARG A 100 8.99 5.98 1.14
N GLU A 101 9.41 6.73 2.15
CA GLU A 101 8.86 6.65 3.49
C GLU A 101 8.03 7.90 3.79
N SER A 102 6.89 7.70 4.45
CA SER A 102 6.02 8.76 4.95
C SER A 102 5.74 8.52 6.41
N GLU A 103 6.08 9.51 7.23
CA GLU A 103 5.87 9.47 8.67
C GLU A 103 4.56 10.18 9.03
N TYR A 104 3.72 9.52 9.83
CA TYR A 104 2.42 10.06 10.22
C TYR A 104 2.17 9.93 11.73
N ARG A 105 1.43 10.92 12.24
CA ARG A 105 0.67 10.81 13.49
C ARG A 105 -0.78 10.54 13.13
N GLY A 106 -1.41 9.51 13.72
CA GLY A 106 -2.78 9.14 13.37
C GLY A 106 -2.89 8.55 11.96
N VAL A 107 -2.18 7.43 11.72
CA VAL A 107 -2.06 6.77 10.41
C VAL A 107 -3.43 6.51 9.78
N ASN A 108 -4.42 6.08 10.56
CA ASN A 108 -5.78 5.83 10.08
C ASN A 108 -6.39 7.03 9.35
N LEU A 109 -6.30 8.23 9.91
CA LEU A 109 -6.88 9.45 9.35
C LEU A 109 -6.08 9.95 8.14
N GLU A 110 -4.75 9.87 8.21
CA GLU A 110 -3.89 10.28 7.08
C GLU A 110 -4.07 9.37 5.87
N LEU A 111 -4.16 8.06 6.08
CA LEU A 111 -4.46 7.11 5.00
C LEU A 111 -5.87 7.31 4.45
N ALA A 112 -6.86 7.61 5.30
CA ALA A 112 -8.23 7.87 4.84
C ALA A 112 -8.32 9.07 3.89
N LYS A 113 -7.57 10.16 4.15
CA LYS A 113 -7.50 11.34 3.26
C LYS A 113 -6.94 11.03 1.87
N ARG A 114 -6.15 9.95 1.75
CA ARG A 114 -5.50 9.52 0.51
C ARG A 114 -6.35 8.55 -0.29
N LEU A 115 -7.42 8.01 0.30
CA LEU A 115 -8.32 7.13 -0.42
C LEU A 115 -9.07 7.93 -1.49
N PRO A 116 -9.35 7.30 -2.65
CA PRO A 116 -10.13 7.94 -3.70
C PRO A 116 -11.52 8.33 -3.18
N GLU A 117 -12.17 9.32 -3.79
CA GLU A 117 -13.52 9.84 -3.46
C GLU A 117 -14.65 8.78 -3.44
N LYS A 118 -14.33 7.51 -3.73
CA LYS A 118 -15.27 6.37 -3.78
C LYS A 118 -15.59 5.76 -2.41
N VAL A 119 -14.99 6.22 -1.31
CA VAL A 119 -15.30 5.70 0.03
C VAL A 119 -16.59 6.35 0.52
N THR A 120 -17.71 5.64 0.39
CA THR A 120 -19.04 6.11 0.84
C THR A 120 -19.50 5.48 2.14
N ASN A 121 -18.83 4.42 2.59
CA ASN A 121 -19.20 3.63 3.76
C ASN A 121 -18.07 3.68 4.79
N PHE A 122 -18.42 3.84 6.05
CA PHE A 122 -17.49 3.93 7.16
C PHE A 122 -17.89 2.94 8.25
N ILE A 123 -16.89 2.29 8.84
CA ILE A 123 -17.07 1.44 10.02
C ILE A 123 -16.41 2.16 11.17
N ILE A 124 -17.21 2.57 12.15
CA ILE A 124 -16.73 3.21 13.37
C ILE A 124 -16.54 2.12 14.42
N ILE A 125 -15.33 2.06 14.95
CA ILE A 125 -14.93 1.15 16.02
C ILE A 125 -14.42 1.95 17.20
N ASP A 126 -14.36 1.29 18.36
CA ASP A 126 -13.74 1.82 19.57
C ASP A 126 -12.25 2.13 19.37
N ASP A 127 -11.71 3.09 20.12
CA ASP A 127 -10.33 3.59 19.99
C ASP A 127 -9.25 2.56 20.35
N SER A 128 -9.64 1.52 21.09
CA SER A 128 -8.80 0.38 21.42
C SER A 128 -8.54 -0.51 20.21
N TYR A 129 -9.34 -0.36 19.15
CA TYR A 129 -9.39 -1.24 17.98
C TYR A 129 -9.48 -2.73 18.39
N GLY A 130 -10.25 -3.15 19.40
CA GLY A 130 -10.23 -4.56 19.85
C GLY A 130 -10.66 -5.62 18.80
N TYR A 131 -11.11 -6.79 19.26
CA TYR A 131 -11.64 -7.85 18.37
C TYR A 131 -12.70 -7.36 17.38
N ASN A 132 -13.43 -6.29 17.73
CA ASN A 132 -14.36 -5.60 16.85
C ASN A 132 -13.70 -5.16 15.54
N ALA A 133 -12.50 -4.57 15.57
CA ALA A 133 -11.77 -4.14 14.37
C ALA A 133 -11.49 -5.31 13.43
N ILE A 134 -11.00 -6.43 13.98
CA ILE A 134 -10.69 -7.62 13.20
C ILE A 134 -11.97 -8.22 12.60
N SER A 135 -13.05 -8.27 13.37
CA SER A 135 -14.33 -8.87 12.94
C SER A 135 -14.97 -8.14 11.76
N VAL A 136 -14.77 -6.81 11.67
CA VAL A 136 -15.37 -5.97 10.62
C VAL A 136 -14.44 -5.76 9.42
N GLY A 137 -13.15 -6.02 9.55
CA GLY A 137 -12.15 -5.86 8.50
C GLY A 137 -12.57 -6.42 7.14
N PRO A 138 -13.08 -7.67 7.05
CA PRO A 138 -13.56 -8.24 5.79
C PRO A 138 -14.67 -7.39 5.12
N TYR A 139 -15.62 -6.87 5.89
CA TYR A 139 -16.68 -6.00 5.37
C TYR A 139 -16.16 -4.65 4.87
N GLY A 140 -15.04 -4.19 5.41
CA GLY A 140 -14.40 -2.93 5.01
C GLY A 140 -13.62 -3.00 3.70
N VAL A 141 -13.28 -4.20 3.21
CA VAL A 141 -12.43 -4.38 2.01
C VAL A 141 -13.09 -5.18 0.88
N VAL A 142 -14.18 -5.87 1.14
CA VAL A 142 -14.95 -6.61 0.13
C VAL A 142 -15.93 -5.66 -0.56
N LYS A 143 -15.87 -5.60 -1.90
CA LYS A 143 -16.83 -4.88 -2.75
C LYS A 143 -18.00 -5.75 -3.15
#